data_AF-A0A1F6H6J0-F1
#
_entry.id   AF-A0A1F6H6J0-F1
#
_cell.length_a   1.000
_cell.length_b   1.000
_cell.length_c   1.000
_cell.angle_alpha   90.00
_cell.angle_beta   90.00
_cell.angle_gamma   90.00
#
_symmetry.space_group_name_H-M   'P 1'
#
loop_
_entity.id
_entity.type
_entity.pdbx_description
1 polymer ?
#
loop_
_entity_poly.entity_id
_entity_poly.type
_entity_poly.pdbx_seq_one_letter_code
_entity_poly.pdbx_strand_id
1 'polypeptide(L)'
;MKKKPNLKKIKTKSKNYQIDQSGKIEQTSINTIIALSNNIRYAVLLPKKTKRALQEIFRNEGRPRMFIYDTFCALITIVLINTKPNKKVVIDREYKNEDLIKARILEFIKVFNMKPVLNFSLVGKSSRAHLLAAKVANKKVKPNVVVKLEDISSILWPAKKTGYSGINRTEGNLTQDWLPGGRKPSRSFNKHILSRKNKKVKKNKNGRRR
;
A
#
# COMPACT_ATOMS: atom_id res chain seq x y z
N MET A 1 -24.54 9.73 56.22
CA MET A 1 -23.92 10.38 55.05
C MET A 1 -22.94 9.40 54.39
N LYS A 2 -23.24 8.90 53.18
CA LYS A 2 -22.36 7.95 52.47
C LYS A 2 -21.31 8.72 51.67
N LYS A 3 -20.03 8.65 52.08
CA LYS A 3 -18.89 9.21 51.32
C LYS A 3 -18.76 8.44 50.00
N LYS A 4 -18.95 9.12 48.87
CA LYS A 4 -18.66 8.57 47.53
C LYS A 4 -17.14 8.34 47.42
N PRO A 5 -16.67 7.15 47.01
CA PRO A 5 -15.25 6.94 46.81
C PRO A 5 -14.75 7.80 45.64
N ASN A 6 -13.70 8.56 45.93
CA ASN A 6 -13.02 9.46 45.00
C ASN A 6 -12.38 8.63 43.88
N LEU A 7 -12.97 8.67 42.68
CA LEU A 7 -12.45 8.03 41.48
C LEU A 7 -11.12 8.70 41.09
N LYS A 8 -10.01 8.18 41.64
CA LYS A 8 -8.66 8.51 41.19
C LYS A 8 -8.61 8.29 39.67
N LYS A 9 -8.47 9.39 38.91
CA LYS A 9 -8.23 9.38 37.47
C LYS A 9 -7.07 8.42 37.18
N ILE A 10 -7.38 7.23 36.65
CA ILE A 10 -6.36 6.28 36.19
C ILE A 10 -5.63 6.98 35.05
N LYS A 11 -4.44 7.53 35.31
CA LYS A 11 -3.51 7.98 34.27
C LYS A 11 -3.17 6.75 33.44
N THR A 12 -3.93 6.48 32.39
CA THR A 12 -3.60 5.42 31.43
C THR A 12 -2.25 5.75 30.83
N LYS A 13 -1.21 5.01 31.22
CA LYS A 13 0.12 5.06 30.64
C LYS A 13 -0.05 5.06 29.12
N SER A 14 0.27 6.18 28.50
CA SER A 14 -0.04 6.41 27.10
C SER A 14 0.70 5.36 26.26
N LYS A 15 -0.03 4.45 25.63
CA LYS A 15 0.56 3.34 24.88
C LYS A 15 1.11 3.85 23.56
N ASN A 16 2.28 3.34 23.17
CA ASN A 16 2.83 3.52 21.83
C ASN A 16 1.84 2.97 20.79
N TYR A 17 1.84 3.56 19.59
CA TYR A 17 1.07 3.00 18.49
C TYR A 17 1.68 1.68 18.05
N GLN A 18 0.83 0.76 17.59
CA GLN A 18 1.26 -0.54 17.06
C GLN A 18 0.72 -0.70 15.65
N ILE A 19 1.56 -1.17 14.74
CA ILE A 19 1.20 -1.56 13.39
C ILE A 19 1.41 -3.07 13.25
N ASP A 20 0.41 -3.74 12.68
CA ASP A 20 0.43 -5.18 12.40
C ASP A 20 -0.25 -5.43 11.04
N GLN A 21 -0.03 -6.62 10.49
CA GLN A 21 -0.47 -7.03 9.18
C GLN A 21 -1.38 -8.27 9.23
N SER A 22 -2.33 -8.34 8.30
CA SER A 22 -3.03 -9.58 7.96
C SER A 22 -2.94 -9.84 6.46
N GLY A 23 -2.54 -11.06 6.10
CA GLY A 23 -2.30 -11.48 4.72
C GLY A 23 -1.00 -10.91 4.14
N LYS A 24 -0.02 -11.77 3.86
CA LYS A 24 1.32 -11.33 3.44
C LYS A 24 1.32 -10.70 2.05
N ILE A 25 2.23 -9.77 1.76
CA ILE A 25 2.27 -9.06 0.46
C ILE A 25 2.51 -10.04 -0.70
N GLU A 26 3.38 -11.02 -0.51
CA GLU A 26 3.68 -12.08 -1.47
C GLU A 26 2.51 -13.01 -1.77
N GLN A 27 1.52 -13.12 -0.86
CA GLN A 27 0.31 -13.91 -1.05
C GLN A 27 -0.70 -13.17 -1.94
N THR A 28 -0.46 -13.13 -3.25
CA THR A 28 -1.28 -12.36 -4.22
C THR A 28 -2.68 -12.93 -4.48
N SER A 29 -3.03 -14.06 -3.86
CA SER A 29 -4.39 -14.64 -3.88
C SER A 29 -5.33 -14.00 -2.86
N ILE A 30 -4.80 -13.33 -1.84
CA ILE A 30 -5.56 -12.71 -0.75
C ILE A 30 -5.27 -11.21 -0.64
N ASN A 31 -6.19 -10.49 0.00
CA ASN A 31 -5.99 -9.08 0.34
C ASN A 31 -4.93 -8.97 1.45
N THR A 32 -4.28 -7.82 1.51
CA THR A 32 -3.39 -7.46 2.63
C THR A 32 -4.02 -6.33 3.42
N ILE A 33 -3.99 -6.41 4.73
CA ILE A 33 -4.46 -5.37 5.64
C ILE A 33 -3.28 -4.91 6.48
N ILE A 34 -3.06 -3.60 6.56
CA ILE A 34 -2.16 -2.99 7.53
C ILE A 34 -3.02 -2.22 8.52
N ALA A 35 -2.88 -2.49 9.82
CA ALA A 35 -3.69 -1.89 10.85
C ALA A 35 -2.82 -1.19 11.91
N LEU A 36 -3.14 0.07 12.20
CA LEU A 36 -2.62 0.83 13.32
C LEU A 36 -3.64 0.85 14.47
N SER A 37 -3.17 0.63 15.69
CA SER A 37 -4.02 0.55 16.87
C SER A 37 -3.40 1.20 18.11
N ASN A 38 -4.08 0.99 19.25
CA ASN A 38 -3.93 1.66 20.56
C ASN A 38 -4.70 2.98 20.64
N ASN A 39 -4.06 4.14 20.54
CA ASN A 39 -4.77 5.42 20.75
C ASN A 39 -5.62 5.84 19.53
N ILE A 40 -5.28 5.34 18.34
CA ILE A 40 -6.02 5.54 17.08
C ILE A 40 -6.28 4.15 16.51
N ARG A 41 -7.45 3.94 15.90
CA ARG A 41 -7.77 2.71 15.15
C ARG A 41 -7.89 3.06 13.68
N TYR A 42 -6.97 2.54 12.88
CA TYR A 42 -6.94 2.82 11.45
C TYR A 42 -6.47 1.59 10.68
N ALA A 43 -7.16 1.23 9.61
CA ALA A 43 -6.83 0.07 8.80
C ALA A 43 -6.89 0.39 7.31
N VAL A 44 -5.87 -0.05 6.59
CA VAL A 44 -5.71 0.09 5.15
C VAL A 44 -5.79 -1.30 4.53
N LEU A 45 -6.62 -1.46 3.51
CA LEU A 45 -6.78 -2.72 2.77
C LEU A 45 -6.19 -2.56 1.37
N LEU A 46 -5.23 -3.41 1.02
CA LEU A 46 -4.71 -3.59 -0.32
C LEU A 46 -5.40 -4.79 -0.99
N PRO A 47 -6.24 -4.57 -2.03
CA PRO A 47 -6.92 -5.65 -2.72
C PRO A 47 -5.94 -6.58 -3.44
N LYS A 48 -6.28 -7.88 -3.48
CA LYS A 48 -5.52 -8.90 -4.22
C LYS A 48 -5.32 -8.55 -5.70
N LYS A 49 -6.30 -7.89 -6.33
CA LYS A 49 -6.20 -7.43 -7.72
C LYS A 49 -5.09 -6.38 -7.88
N THR A 50 -5.06 -5.38 -6.98
CA THR A 50 -4.02 -4.35 -6.94
C THR A 50 -2.64 -4.96 -6.67
N LYS A 51 -2.52 -5.94 -5.77
CA LYS A 51 -1.26 -6.67 -5.51
C LYS A 51 -0.70 -7.33 -6.75
N ARG A 52 -1.54 -8.02 -7.53
CA ARG A 52 -1.13 -8.70 -8.76
C ARG A 52 -0.62 -7.70 -9.80
N ALA A 53 -1.33 -6.59 -9.97
CA ALA A 53 -0.92 -5.52 -10.88
C ALA A 53 0.44 -4.92 -10.46
N LEU A 54 0.63 -4.61 -9.17
CA LEU A 54 1.91 -4.13 -8.66
C LEU A 54 3.03 -5.13 -8.88
N GLN A 55 2.81 -6.40 -8.57
CA GLN A 55 3.83 -7.44 -8.77
C GLN A 55 4.26 -7.53 -10.24
N GLU A 56 3.32 -7.38 -11.17
CA GLU A 56 3.60 -7.35 -12.60
C GLU A 56 4.43 -6.12 -13.00
N ILE A 57 4.12 -4.94 -12.47
CA ILE A 57 4.91 -3.72 -12.69
C ILE A 57 6.35 -3.92 -12.21
N PHE A 58 6.56 -4.38 -10.97
CA PHE A 58 7.90 -4.64 -10.43
C PHE A 58 8.66 -5.73 -11.21
N ARG A 59 7.97 -6.74 -11.75
CA ARG A 59 8.57 -7.75 -12.63
C ARG A 59 9.03 -7.14 -13.95
N ASN A 60 8.20 -6.30 -14.56
CA ASN A 60 8.51 -5.64 -15.83
C ASN A 60 9.68 -4.64 -15.69
N GLU A 61 9.82 -4.00 -14.52
CA GLU A 61 10.97 -3.16 -14.18
C GLU A 61 12.25 -3.97 -13.83
N GLY A 62 12.19 -5.30 -13.81
CA GLY A 62 13.33 -6.15 -13.45
C GLY A 62 13.67 -6.15 -11.95
N ARG A 63 12.76 -5.67 -11.08
CA ARG A 63 12.95 -5.58 -9.62
C ARG A 63 11.88 -6.36 -8.83
N PRO A 64 11.61 -7.64 -9.15
CA PRO A 64 10.50 -8.40 -8.55
C PRO A 64 10.60 -8.60 -7.03
N ARG A 65 11.81 -8.58 -6.46
CA ARG A 65 12.01 -8.67 -5.00
C ARG A 65 11.59 -7.40 -4.27
N MET A 66 11.71 -6.24 -4.92
CA MET A 66 11.33 -4.96 -4.32
C MET A 66 9.83 -4.82 -4.14
N PHE A 67 9.02 -5.55 -4.90
CA PHE A 67 7.56 -5.60 -4.74
C PHE A 67 7.14 -5.78 -3.28
N ILE A 68 7.74 -6.73 -2.55
CA ILE A 68 7.34 -7.03 -1.17
C ILE A 68 7.65 -5.86 -0.25
N TYR A 69 8.92 -5.42 -0.24
CA TYR A 69 9.41 -4.39 0.67
C TYR A 69 8.77 -3.02 0.36
N ASP A 70 8.78 -2.60 -0.89
CA ASP A 70 8.29 -1.28 -1.27
C ASP A 70 6.77 -1.18 -1.09
N THR A 71 6.01 -2.24 -1.44
CA THR A 71 4.55 -2.24 -1.21
C THR A 71 4.24 -2.20 0.28
N PHE A 72 4.94 -2.99 1.11
CA PHE A 72 4.76 -2.97 2.56
C PHE A 72 5.04 -1.58 3.15
N CYS A 73 6.17 -0.97 2.76
CA CYS A 73 6.55 0.36 3.20
C CYS A 73 5.53 1.41 2.75
N ALA A 74 5.07 1.36 1.50
CA ALA A 74 4.07 2.30 0.98
C ALA A 74 2.74 2.20 1.74
N LEU A 75 2.26 0.99 2.07
CA LEU A 75 1.05 0.83 2.87
C LEU A 75 1.21 1.41 4.28
N ILE A 76 2.36 1.21 4.92
CA ILE A 76 2.66 1.85 6.21
C ILE A 76 2.68 3.37 6.06
N THR A 77 3.30 3.90 5.02
CA THR A 77 3.30 5.34 4.73
C THR A 77 1.86 5.88 4.62
N ILE A 78 0.96 5.19 3.90
CA ILE A 78 -0.46 5.56 3.82
C ILE A 78 -1.10 5.62 5.22
N VAL A 79 -0.84 4.64 6.07
CA VAL A 79 -1.34 4.64 7.46
C VAL A 79 -0.80 5.85 8.22
N LEU A 80 0.50 6.12 8.13
CA LEU A 80 1.15 7.20 8.87
C LEU A 80 0.67 8.59 8.43
N ILE A 81 0.58 8.87 7.14
CA ILE A 81 0.16 10.19 6.63
C ILE A 81 -1.29 10.52 7.01
N ASN A 82 -2.16 9.51 7.07
CA ASN A 82 -3.57 9.69 7.41
C ASN A 82 -3.81 9.76 8.92
N THR A 83 -2.95 9.14 9.74
CA THR A 83 -3.15 9.09 11.20
C THR A 83 -2.29 10.08 11.97
N LYS A 84 -1.19 10.56 11.37
CA LYS A 84 -0.22 11.51 11.96
C LYS A 84 0.07 11.20 13.44
N PRO A 85 0.57 9.99 13.75
CA PRO A 85 0.75 9.57 15.13
C PRO A 85 1.73 10.49 15.85
N ASN A 86 1.31 11.03 16.99
CA ASN A 86 2.09 11.94 17.82
C ASN A 86 3.08 11.25 18.79
N LYS A 87 3.21 9.93 18.70
CA LYS A 87 4.03 9.10 19.58
C LYS A 87 4.73 8.03 18.75
N LYS A 88 5.64 7.32 19.41
CA LYS A 88 6.35 6.18 18.85
C LYS A 88 5.39 5.14 18.25
N VAL A 89 5.74 4.67 17.06
CA VAL A 89 5.05 3.62 16.31
C VAL A 89 5.92 2.37 16.33
N VAL A 90 5.36 1.27 16.84
CA VAL A 90 5.98 -0.05 16.85
C VAL A 90 5.40 -0.88 15.72
N ILE A 91 6.22 -1.26 14.76
CA ILE A 91 5.83 -2.09 13.61
C ILE A 91 6.18 -3.54 13.92
N ASP A 92 5.27 -4.46 13.64
CA ASP A 92 5.53 -5.89 13.80
C ASP A 92 6.70 -6.37 12.92
N ARG A 93 7.50 -7.31 13.44
CA ARG A 93 8.62 -7.93 12.72
C ARG A 93 8.13 -8.98 11.72
N GLU A 94 7.34 -8.55 10.74
CA GLU A 94 6.83 -9.43 9.68
C GLU A 94 7.94 -9.83 8.70
N TYR A 95 8.90 -8.93 8.44
CA TYR A 95 9.97 -9.09 7.47
C TYR A 95 11.34 -8.84 8.12
N LYS A 96 12.39 -9.57 7.70
CA LYS A 96 13.71 -9.59 8.37
C LYS A 96 14.51 -8.28 8.24
N ASN A 97 14.34 -7.53 7.15
CA ASN A 97 15.19 -6.37 6.84
C ASN A 97 14.64 -5.06 7.46
N GLU A 98 14.66 -4.95 8.79
CA GLU A 98 14.10 -3.80 9.52
C GLU A 98 14.70 -2.46 9.09
N ASP A 99 16.03 -2.37 8.95
CA ASP A 99 16.71 -1.13 8.58
C ASP A 99 16.33 -0.64 7.18
N LEU A 100 16.22 -1.57 6.22
CA LEU A 100 15.75 -1.28 4.87
C LEU A 100 14.32 -0.73 4.91
N ILE A 101 13.43 -1.40 5.64
CA ILE A 101 12.02 -0.99 5.76
C ILE A 101 11.93 0.40 6.42
N LYS A 102 12.70 0.63 7.48
CA LYS A 102 12.75 1.92 8.16
C LYS A 102 13.21 3.03 7.22
N ALA A 103 14.34 2.82 6.53
CA ALA A 103 14.90 3.79 5.59
C ALA A 103 13.90 4.11 4.48
N ARG A 104 13.24 3.08 3.92
CA ARG A 104 12.28 3.23 2.83
C ARG A 104 11.01 3.96 3.25
N ILE A 105 10.46 3.67 4.45
CA ILE A 105 9.33 4.43 5.00
C ILE A 105 9.71 5.90 5.20
N LEU A 106 10.89 6.18 5.76
CA LEU A 106 11.36 7.55 5.99
C LEU A 106 11.57 8.31 4.67
N GLU A 107 12.05 7.64 3.62
CA GLU A 107 12.15 8.21 2.27
C GLU A 107 10.78 8.61 1.73
N PHE A 108 9.80 7.70 1.77
CA PHE A 108 8.45 7.96 1.28
C PHE A 108 7.74 9.07 2.06
N ILE A 109 7.94 9.11 3.38
CA ILE A 109 7.24 10.08 4.23
C ILE A 109 7.87 11.49 4.17
N LYS A 110 9.11 11.61 3.69
CA LYS A 110 9.84 12.89 3.56
C LYS A 110 9.07 13.89 2.69
N VAL A 111 8.40 13.43 1.64
CA VAL A 111 7.57 14.26 0.74
C VAL A 111 6.40 14.93 1.49
N PHE A 112 5.97 14.35 2.60
CA PHE A 112 4.87 14.85 3.43
C PHE A 112 5.35 15.68 4.64
N ASN A 113 6.65 15.99 4.73
CA ASN A 113 7.27 16.73 5.83
C ASN A 113 6.97 16.15 7.24
N MET A 114 6.91 14.82 7.34
CA MET A 114 6.68 14.11 8.60
C MET A 114 7.94 13.40 9.09
N LYS A 115 8.09 13.27 10.41
CA LYS A 115 9.22 12.56 11.05
C LYS A 115 8.71 11.63 12.15
N PRO A 116 8.09 10.49 11.81
CA PRO A 116 7.59 9.54 12.80
C PRO A 116 8.75 8.82 13.51
N VAL A 117 8.58 8.53 14.80
CA VAL A 117 9.53 7.70 15.56
C VAL A 117 9.15 6.23 15.38
N LEU A 118 9.92 5.51 14.56
CA LEU A 118 9.65 4.12 14.18
C LEU A 118 10.57 3.13 14.92
N ASN A 119 9.98 2.08 15.48
CA ASN A 119 10.68 0.92 16.03
C ASN A 119 10.04 -0.38 15.55
N PHE A 120 10.82 -1.45 15.56
CA PHE A 120 10.36 -2.80 15.24
C PHE A 120 10.42 -3.67 16.49
N SER A 121 9.38 -4.47 16.69
CA SER A 121 9.30 -5.43 17.81
C SER A 121 8.25 -6.50 17.47
N LEU A 122 8.25 -7.61 18.20
CA LEU A 122 7.20 -8.61 18.07
C LEU A 122 5.89 -8.04 18.62
N VAL A 123 4.92 -7.83 17.74
CA VAL A 123 3.56 -7.44 18.09
C VAL A 123 2.76 -8.73 18.24
N GLY A 124 2.47 -9.12 19.48
CA GLY A 124 1.81 -10.40 19.76
C GLY A 124 0.42 -10.53 19.12
N LYS A 125 -0.02 -11.78 18.87
CA LYS A 125 -1.33 -12.11 18.27
C LYS A 125 -2.55 -11.57 19.04
N SER A 126 -2.39 -11.29 20.34
CA SER A 126 -3.42 -10.67 21.17
C SER A 126 -3.41 -9.14 21.13
N SER A 127 -2.51 -8.52 20.36
CA SER A 127 -2.41 -7.08 20.26
C SER A 127 -3.66 -6.48 19.58
N ARG A 128 -3.97 -5.22 19.93
CA ARG A 128 -5.10 -4.51 19.32
C ARG A 128 -4.90 -4.27 17.81
N ALA A 129 -3.65 -4.24 17.33
CA ALA A 129 -3.33 -4.08 15.92
C ALA A 129 -3.60 -5.38 15.16
N HIS A 130 -3.11 -6.52 15.67
CA HIS A 130 -3.38 -7.85 15.13
C HIS A 130 -4.88 -8.12 15.01
N LEU A 131 -5.60 -7.91 16.12
CA LEU A 131 -7.04 -8.14 16.18
C LEU A 131 -7.81 -7.23 15.22
N LEU A 132 -7.36 -5.99 15.02
CA LEU A 132 -7.98 -5.09 14.06
C LEU A 132 -7.74 -5.56 12.62
N ALA A 133 -6.51 -5.92 12.27
CA ALA A 133 -6.17 -6.44 10.95
C ALA A 133 -6.98 -7.70 10.61
N ALA A 134 -7.06 -8.66 11.55
CA ALA A 134 -7.82 -9.89 11.41
C ALA A 134 -9.34 -9.64 11.28
N LYS A 135 -9.90 -8.69 12.05
CA LYS A 135 -11.33 -8.34 11.93
C LYS A 135 -11.65 -7.73 10.56
N VAL A 136 -10.77 -6.90 10.02
CA VAL A 136 -10.94 -6.32 8.68
C VAL A 136 -10.79 -7.37 7.59
N ALA A 137 -9.80 -8.27 7.71
CA ALA A 137 -9.62 -9.39 6.78
C ALA A 137 -10.87 -10.30 6.72
N ASN A 138 -11.48 -10.55 7.88
CA ASN A 138 -12.71 -11.33 8.03
C ASN A 138 -13.99 -10.54 7.74
N LYS A 139 -13.89 -9.30 7.24
CA LYS A 139 -15.02 -8.41 6.93
C LYS A 139 -15.93 -8.08 8.12
N LYS A 140 -15.49 -8.33 9.35
CA LYS A 140 -16.21 -7.97 10.58
C LYS A 140 -16.16 -6.47 10.86
N VAL A 141 -15.15 -5.80 10.32
CA VAL A 141 -14.95 -4.34 10.42
C VAL A 141 -14.57 -3.82 9.02
N LYS A 142 -15.12 -2.68 8.60
CA LYS A 142 -14.75 -2.05 7.34
C LYS A 142 -13.35 -1.40 7.47
N PRO A 143 -12.49 -1.49 6.44
CA PRO A 143 -11.25 -0.73 6.42
C PRO A 143 -11.54 0.77 6.32
N ASN A 144 -10.63 1.61 6.81
CA ASN A 144 -10.71 3.06 6.64
C ASN A 144 -10.41 3.47 5.20
N VAL A 145 -9.44 2.79 4.57
CA VAL A 145 -9.04 3.03 3.18
C VAL A 145 -8.92 1.70 2.43
N VAL A 146 -9.45 1.68 1.21
CA VAL A 146 -9.20 0.62 0.23
C VAL A 146 -8.26 1.18 -0.82
N VAL A 147 -7.03 0.67 -0.85
CA VAL A 147 -5.94 1.18 -1.68
C VAL A 147 -6.13 0.78 -3.14
N LYS A 148 -6.24 1.78 -4.01
CA LYS A 148 -6.22 1.59 -5.46
C LYS A 148 -4.79 1.61 -5.98
N LEU A 149 -4.61 1.23 -7.24
CA LEU A 149 -3.29 1.19 -7.85
C LEU A 149 -2.67 2.59 -7.91
N GLU A 150 -3.49 3.61 -8.16
CA GLU A 150 -3.07 5.01 -8.29
C GLU A 150 -2.55 5.54 -6.95
N ASP A 151 -3.27 5.25 -5.86
CA ASP A 151 -2.93 5.70 -4.50
C ASP A 151 -1.52 5.24 -4.11
N ILE A 152 -1.25 3.95 -4.29
CA ILE A 152 0.05 3.37 -3.93
C ILE A 152 1.14 3.72 -4.93
N SER A 153 0.82 3.82 -6.23
CA SER A 153 1.79 4.24 -7.25
C SER A 153 2.33 5.65 -6.97
N SER A 154 1.49 6.56 -6.46
CA SER A 154 1.92 7.92 -6.12
C SER A 154 2.99 7.97 -5.02
N ILE A 155 3.03 6.96 -4.15
CA ILE A 155 4.01 6.83 -3.07
C ILE A 155 5.27 6.12 -3.58
N LEU A 156 5.10 5.08 -4.40
CA LEU A 156 6.20 4.28 -4.92
C LEU A 156 7.05 5.05 -5.94
N TRP A 157 6.39 5.84 -6.79
CA TRP A 157 6.99 6.60 -7.87
C TRP A 157 6.49 8.06 -7.81
N PRO A 158 6.91 8.84 -6.79
CA PRO A 158 6.54 10.24 -6.71
C PRO A 158 7.05 10.94 -7.96
N ALA A 159 6.17 11.66 -8.67
CA ALA A 159 6.56 12.41 -9.85
C ALA A 159 7.77 13.29 -9.51
N LYS A 160 8.86 13.16 -10.26
CA LYS A 160 10.04 14.00 -10.06
C LYS A 160 9.61 15.46 -10.23
N LYS A 161 9.98 16.34 -9.29
CA LYS A 161 10.02 17.80 -9.52
C LYS A 161 11.16 18.14 -10.49
N THR A 162 11.16 17.53 -11.67
CA THR A 162 11.89 18.08 -12.82
C THR A 162 10.97 19.13 -13.41
N GLY A 163 11.46 20.33 -13.71
CA GLY A 163 10.69 21.46 -14.27
C GLY A 163 10.08 21.23 -15.67
N TYR A 164 9.79 19.98 -16.03
CA TYR A 164 8.97 19.60 -17.17
C TYR A 164 7.54 19.35 -16.68
N SER A 165 6.70 20.36 -16.84
CA SER A 165 5.25 20.19 -16.90
C SER A 165 4.93 19.32 -18.11
N GLY A 166 4.71 18.02 -17.87
CA GLY A 166 4.51 17.06 -18.95
C GLY A 166 3.53 15.96 -18.57
N ILE A 167 2.34 16.34 -18.10
CA ILE A 167 1.19 15.44 -18.17
C ILE A 167 0.14 16.18 -19.01
N ASN A 168 0.23 16.05 -20.33
CA ASN A 168 -0.96 16.15 -21.16
C ASN A 168 -1.86 14.98 -20.74
N ARG A 169 -2.79 15.28 -19.82
CA ARG A 169 -3.85 14.38 -19.33
C ARG A 169 -5.00 14.25 -20.33
N THR A 170 -4.71 14.31 -21.62
CA THR A 170 -5.72 14.22 -22.66
C THR A 170 -5.78 12.78 -23.18
N GLU A 171 -6.87 12.12 -22.77
CA GLU A 171 -7.62 11.15 -23.55
C GLU A 171 -6.81 9.98 -24.15
N GLY A 172 -6.86 8.87 -23.42
CA GLY A 172 -6.92 7.56 -24.04
C GLY A 172 -5.63 7.06 -24.68
N ASN A 173 -4.57 6.87 -23.88
CA ASN A 173 -3.62 5.77 -24.08
C ASN A 173 -2.63 5.72 -22.91
N LEU A 174 -2.73 4.68 -22.07
CA LEU A 174 -1.62 4.22 -21.23
C LEU A 174 -0.58 3.53 -22.14
N THR A 175 0.01 4.26 -23.08
CA THR A 175 1.11 3.75 -23.91
C THR A 175 2.40 3.93 -23.14
N GLN A 176 2.94 2.79 -22.69
CA GLN A 176 4.35 2.33 -22.66
C GLN A 176 5.52 3.27 -22.27
N ASP A 177 5.34 4.57 -22.11
CA ASP A 177 6.42 5.54 -21.93
C ASP A 177 6.70 5.86 -20.45
N TRP A 178 5.93 5.29 -19.52
CA TRP A 178 6.03 5.57 -18.09
C TRP A 178 6.69 4.44 -17.26
N LEU A 179 7.58 3.64 -17.84
CA LEU A 179 8.38 2.68 -17.08
C LEU A 179 9.72 3.30 -16.67
N PRO A 180 9.93 3.67 -15.39
CA PRO A 180 11.24 4.12 -14.92
C PRO A 180 12.18 2.91 -14.88
N GLY A 181 12.97 2.74 -15.94
CA GLY A 181 13.97 1.66 -16.04
C GLY A 181 13.97 0.89 -17.35
N GLY A 182 13.87 1.59 -18.49
CA GLY A 182 14.53 1.25 -19.76
C GLY A 182 14.78 -0.21 -20.14
N ARG A 183 13.80 -1.11 -19.98
CA ARG A 183 13.80 -2.41 -20.67
C ARG A 183 12.53 -2.52 -21.49
N LYS A 184 12.70 -2.54 -22.83
CA LYS A 184 11.61 -2.85 -23.76
C LYS A 184 11.03 -4.22 -23.38
N PRO A 185 9.70 -4.38 -23.30
CA PRO A 185 9.09 -5.69 -23.12
C PRO A 185 9.54 -6.61 -24.24
N SER A 186 9.74 -7.89 -23.91
CA SER A 186 10.16 -8.90 -24.89
C SER A 186 9.17 -8.96 -26.06
N ARG A 187 9.69 -9.18 -27.29
CA ARG A 187 8.94 -9.20 -28.56
C ARG A 187 7.68 -10.09 -28.53
N SER A 188 7.61 -11.08 -27.64
CA SER A 188 6.46 -11.98 -27.49
C SER A 188 5.23 -11.30 -26.89
N PHE A 189 5.39 -10.31 -26.00
CA PHE A 189 4.27 -9.61 -25.35
C PHE A 189 3.51 -8.71 -26.34
N ASN A 190 4.25 -8.02 -27.23
CA ASN A 190 3.66 -7.18 -28.27
C ASN A 190 2.84 -7.99 -29.30
N LYS A 191 3.29 -9.20 -29.67
CA LYS A 191 2.51 -10.06 -30.59
C LYS A 191 1.12 -10.41 -30.02
N HIS A 192 1.01 -10.64 -28.71
CA HIS A 192 -0.25 -11.08 -28.09
C HIS A 192 -1.29 -9.95 -27.99
N ILE A 193 -0.85 -8.70 -27.79
CA ILE A 193 -1.72 -7.52 -27.71
C ILE A 193 -2.13 -7.02 -29.11
N LEU A 194 -1.19 -6.95 -30.05
CA LEU A 194 -1.46 -6.56 -31.45
C LEU A 194 -2.40 -7.56 -32.15
N SER A 195 -2.22 -8.86 -31.88
CA SER A 195 -3.12 -9.93 -32.36
C SER A 195 -4.55 -9.78 -31.84
N ARG A 196 -4.72 -9.42 -30.55
CA ARG A 196 -6.05 -9.25 -29.93
C ARG A 196 -6.76 -7.97 -30.37
N LYS A 197 -6.03 -6.86 -30.58
CA LYS A 197 -6.60 -5.61 -31.10
C LYS A 197 -7.06 -5.77 -32.56
N ASN A 198 -6.26 -6.41 -33.42
CA ASN A 198 -6.64 -6.62 -34.82
C ASN A 198 -7.84 -7.57 -35.01
N LYS A 199 -8.03 -8.56 -34.13
CA LYS A 199 -9.23 -9.42 -34.14
C LYS A 199 -10.51 -8.70 -33.72
N LYS A 200 -10.45 -7.73 -32.79
CA LYS A 200 -11.62 -6.94 -32.37
C LYS A 200 -12.06 -5.92 -33.41
N VAL A 201 -11.11 -5.28 -34.11
CA VAL A 201 -11.43 -4.30 -35.15
C VAL A 201 -12.04 -4.97 -36.40
N LYS A 202 -11.57 -6.16 -36.79
CA LYS A 202 -12.14 -6.90 -37.92
C LYS A 202 -13.55 -7.44 -37.66
N LYS A 203 -13.93 -7.74 -36.41
CA LYS A 203 -15.29 -8.22 -36.09
C LYS A 203 -16.37 -7.13 -36.13
N ASN A 204 -16.02 -5.86 -35.94
CA ASN A 204 -17.00 -4.75 -35.94
C ASN A 204 -17.28 -4.13 -37.31
N LYS A 205 -16.54 -4.49 -38.37
CA LYS A 205 -16.75 -3.92 -39.71
C LYS A 205 -17.62 -4.76 -40.66
N ASN A 206 -18.03 -5.97 -40.26
CA ASN A 206 -18.82 -6.87 -41.13
C ASN A 206 -20.31 -6.96 -40.76
N GLY A 207 -20.84 -6.04 -39.96
CA GLY A 207 -22.21 -6.11 -39.44
C GLY A 207 -23.05 -4.87 -39.71
N ARG A 208 -23.20 -4.47 -40.98
CA ARG A 208 -24.33 -3.63 -41.45
C ARG A 208 -24.30 -3.50 -42.98
N ARG A 209 -24.93 -4.48 -43.64
CA ARG A 209 -25.57 -4.32 -44.95
C ARG A 209 -26.91 -5.04 -44.87
N ARG A 210 -27.96 -4.26 -44.63
CA ARG A 210 -29.33 -4.48 -45.09
C ARG A 210 -29.87 -3.10 -45.41
#